data_AF-A0A6A5VDK7-F1
#
_entry.id   AF-A0A6A5VDK7-F1
#
_cell.length_a   1.000
_cell.length_b   1.000
_cell.length_c   1.000
_cell.angle_alpha   90.00
_cell.angle_beta   90.00
_cell.angle_gamma   90.00
#
_symmetry.space_group_name_H-M   'P 1'
#
loop_
_entity.id
_entity.type
_entity.pdbx_description
1 polymer ?
#
loop_
_entity_poly.entity_id
_entity_poly.type
_entity_poly.pdbx_seq_one_letter_code
_entity_poly.pdbx_strand_id
1 'polypeptide(L)'
;MTPEEYEAAQTKLLRYGEAYDANVDKNLPSEPIKNERGAIAKKQPPFRNRPKAYYQAQCSFRGLRTTGSIEDLQNRLRFRDKSEDTAIKREIDKLKRQLANEDKKKASKNEEAWWNSPARTFAERLRKDPRRALKESLEKEDTLKKSFYMGPACDASHAAATELSLCYQVVNAPQKYRTEPGSGPVLLQVIGQIDAVKSQVAKISAETVKESREIEKQRFTALKAEKAAEKSAAKAAKDAEKAKRMNERKHLAAWDPTGQWKIECLELATHPSGPPKELSMEIFRDDYEILEIREEQVQEESRGLSDMDIDGEEYYGPGYVERNSQIVNGQKAELPRFGAVFDFGVVRGIMRIYPTSNKTNERGEFHIKSNKTFALAWLGRESGKNALRLGSDAPVQQITFANRGTTFKGTFDCQFVKPKLVIKGAKVEPGYGTTGSTAQKWAELS
;
A
#
# COMPACT_ATOMS: atom_id res chain seq x y z
N MET A 1 41.04 3.19 51.31
CA MET A 1 41.59 4.44 50.76
C MET A 1 40.61 5.55 51.07
N THR A 2 41.06 6.67 51.62
CA THR A 2 40.19 7.85 51.77
C THR A 2 39.87 8.43 50.38
N PRO A 3 38.78 9.22 50.23
CA PRO A 3 38.50 9.91 48.97
C PRO A 3 39.69 10.76 48.48
N GLU A 4 40.38 11.42 49.41
CA GLU A 4 41.58 12.24 49.13
C GLU A 4 42.75 11.39 48.62
N GLU A 5 43.00 10.23 49.23
CA GLU A 5 44.04 9.29 48.76
C GLU A 5 43.71 8.73 47.37
N TYR A 6 42.42 8.50 47.07
CA TYR A 6 41.95 8.02 45.78
C TYR A 6 42.17 9.06 44.68
N GLU A 7 41.78 10.32 44.94
CA GLU A 7 42.02 11.43 44.03
C GLU A 7 43.53 11.70 43.84
N ALA A 8 44.31 11.64 44.91
CA ALA A 8 45.77 11.75 44.83
C ALA A 8 46.38 10.62 44.00
N ALA A 9 45.90 9.38 44.15
CA ALA A 9 46.35 8.26 43.34
C ALA A 9 45.95 8.40 41.86
N GLN A 10 44.75 8.88 41.56
CA GLN A 10 44.32 9.18 40.18
C GLN A 10 45.17 10.30 39.55
N THR A 11 45.42 11.37 40.30
CA THR A 11 46.29 12.47 39.87
C THR A 11 47.73 11.99 39.64
N LYS A 12 48.21 11.02 40.42
CA LYS A 12 49.53 10.40 40.17
C LYS A 12 49.57 9.55 38.90
N LEU A 13 48.44 9.02 38.42
CA LEU A 13 48.40 8.25 37.17
C LEU A 13 48.41 9.12 35.92
N LEU A 14 48.02 10.40 36.03
CA LEU A 14 47.93 11.34 34.92
C LEU A 14 48.66 12.64 35.24
N ARG A 15 49.68 12.98 34.44
CA ARG A 15 50.36 14.27 34.56
C ARG A 15 50.12 15.06 33.30
N TYR A 16 49.77 16.35 33.41
CA TYR A 16 49.38 17.17 32.24
C TYR A 16 48.29 16.51 31.36
N GLY A 17 47.39 15.73 31.96
CA GLY A 17 46.33 15.00 31.25
C GLY A 17 46.77 13.73 30.51
N GLU A 18 48.03 13.31 30.62
CA GLU A 18 48.60 12.17 29.88
C GLU A 18 49.15 11.11 30.86
N ALA A 19 49.02 9.84 30.47
CA ALA A 19 49.49 8.70 31.26
C ALA A 19 50.99 8.44 31.04
N TYR A 20 51.61 7.74 32.00
CA TYR A 20 52.98 7.28 31.83
C TYR A 20 53.14 6.32 30.63
N ASP A 21 54.08 6.61 29.74
CA ASP A 21 54.49 5.74 28.64
C ASP A 21 55.86 5.12 28.94
N ALA A 22 55.87 3.81 29.16
CA ALA A 22 57.09 3.04 29.38
C ALA A 22 57.97 2.95 28.12
N ASN A 23 57.39 3.19 26.93
CA ASN A 23 58.06 3.07 25.63
C ASN A 23 58.17 4.43 24.92
N VAL A 24 58.45 5.49 25.68
CA VAL A 24 58.53 6.87 25.15
C VAL A 24 59.49 7.01 23.96
N ASP A 25 60.52 6.17 23.86
CA ASP A 25 61.47 6.14 22.74
C ASP A 25 60.80 5.96 21.37
N LYS A 26 59.67 5.24 21.29
CA LYS A 26 58.91 5.08 20.03
C LYS A 26 58.29 6.39 19.54
N ASN A 27 58.15 7.36 20.43
CA ASN A 27 57.57 8.67 20.18
C ASN A 27 58.64 9.77 20.08
N LEU A 28 59.93 9.43 20.20
CA LEU A 28 61.01 10.37 19.98
C LEU A 28 61.48 10.30 18.51
N PRO A 29 61.85 11.43 17.89
CA PRO A 29 62.43 11.39 16.55
C PRO A 29 63.70 10.53 16.61
N SER A 30 63.80 9.53 15.74
CA SER A 30 65.02 8.74 15.60
C SER A 30 66.16 9.63 15.10
N GLU A 31 67.40 9.28 15.43
CA GLU A 31 68.55 9.90 14.76
C GLU A 31 68.43 9.66 13.24
N PRO A 32 68.75 10.66 12.40
CA PRO A 32 68.65 10.51 10.96
C PRO A 32 69.48 9.30 10.50
N ILE A 33 68.82 8.27 9.97
CA ILE A 33 69.53 7.11 9.42
C ILE A 33 70.30 7.61 8.20
N LYS A 34 71.63 7.45 8.22
CA LYS A 34 72.49 7.75 7.08
C LYS A 34 72.65 6.49 6.21
N ASN A 35 72.67 6.65 4.89
CA ASN A 35 72.98 5.58 3.95
C ASN A 35 74.48 5.28 3.94
N GLU A 36 74.90 4.24 3.22
CA GLU A 36 76.32 3.86 3.07
C GLU A 36 77.21 5.00 2.53
N ARG A 37 76.61 6.00 1.88
CA ARG A 37 77.31 7.19 1.35
C ARG A 37 77.33 8.36 2.35
N GLY A 38 76.88 8.17 3.58
CA GLY A 38 76.81 9.21 4.61
C GLY A 38 75.67 10.23 4.45
N ALA A 39 74.85 10.13 3.40
CA ALA A 39 73.69 11.00 3.18
C ALA A 39 72.45 10.49 3.93
N ILE A 40 71.54 11.38 4.32
CA ILE A 40 70.31 11.01 5.02
C ILE A 40 69.46 10.08 4.13
N ALA A 41 69.12 8.90 4.63
CA ALA A 41 68.31 7.93 3.91
C ALA A 41 66.92 8.49 3.60
N LYS A 42 66.42 8.23 2.37
CA LYS A 42 65.10 8.71 1.94
C LYS A 42 63.94 8.17 2.79
N LYS A 43 64.09 6.96 3.33
CA LYS A 43 63.11 6.34 4.24
C LYS A 43 63.63 6.46 5.67
N GLN A 44 63.08 7.40 6.43
CA GLN A 44 63.29 7.48 7.87
C GLN A 44 62.22 6.62 8.58
N PRO A 45 62.53 6.06 9.75
CA PRO A 45 61.53 5.38 10.56
C PRO A 45 60.33 6.32 10.80
N PRO A 46 59.09 5.85 10.62
CA PRO A 46 57.92 6.68 10.87
C PRO A 46 57.90 7.06 12.35
N PHE A 47 57.95 8.36 12.66
CA PHE A 47 57.78 8.85 14.02
C PHE A 47 56.37 9.45 14.16
N ARG A 48 55.70 9.13 15.26
CA ARG A 48 54.38 9.70 15.55
C ARG A 48 54.55 11.01 16.30
N ASN A 49 54.10 12.11 15.71
CA ASN A 49 54.10 13.38 16.43
C ASN A 49 53.06 13.33 17.58
N ARG A 50 53.45 13.85 18.75
CA ARG A 50 52.63 13.86 19.99
C ARG A 50 52.51 15.32 20.47
N PRO A 51 51.41 15.68 21.17
CA PRO A 51 51.24 17.03 21.67
C PRO A 51 52.28 17.38 22.73
N LYS A 52 52.52 18.68 22.96
CA LYS A 52 53.46 19.17 23.99
C LYS A 52 53.15 18.59 25.38
N ALA A 53 51.87 18.52 25.76
CA ALA A 53 51.41 17.99 27.04
C ALA A 53 51.90 16.56 27.31
N TYR A 54 51.95 15.71 26.27
CA TYR A 54 52.48 14.36 26.38
C TYR A 54 53.95 14.35 26.81
N TYR A 55 54.81 15.13 26.16
CA TYR A 55 56.23 15.19 26.53
C TYR A 55 56.43 15.83 27.91
N GLN A 56 55.61 16.83 28.27
CA GLN A 56 55.62 17.42 29.62
C GLN A 56 55.27 16.37 30.68
N ALA A 57 54.26 15.54 30.43
CA ALA A 57 53.89 14.43 31.28
C ALA A 57 55.03 13.44 31.44
N GLN A 58 55.62 12.98 30.32
CA GLN A 58 56.71 12.00 30.34
C GLN A 58 57.94 12.53 31.08
N CYS A 59 58.29 13.81 30.90
CA CYS A 59 59.34 14.47 31.67
C CYS A 59 58.98 14.50 33.17
N SER A 60 57.75 14.90 33.50
CA SER A 60 57.30 15.02 34.88
C SER A 60 57.37 13.68 35.63
N PHE A 61 56.88 12.59 35.03
CA PHE A 61 56.95 11.25 35.63
C PHE A 61 58.38 10.83 36.00
N ARG A 62 59.37 11.33 35.25
CA ARG A 62 60.80 11.02 35.40
C ARG A 62 61.58 12.10 36.17
N GLY A 63 60.89 13.04 36.81
CA GLY A 63 61.55 14.14 37.55
C GLY A 63 62.31 15.14 36.68
N LEU A 64 62.12 15.13 35.36
CA LEU A 64 62.79 16.03 34.42
C LEU A 64 62.04 17.36 34.31
N ARG A 65 62.75 18.43 33.96
CA ARG A 65 62.18 19.76 33.75
C ARG A 65 61.10 19.74 32.66
N THR A 66 59.91 20.27 32.96
CA THR A 66 58.70 20.22 32.10
C THR A 66 58.46 21.49 31.27
N THR A 67 59.34 22.49 31.36
CA THR A 67 59.25 23.76 30.60
C THR A 67 60.13 23.73 29.35
N GLY A 68 59.73 24.45 28.30
CA GLY A 68 60.51 24.60 27.06
C GLY A 68 59.71 24.31 25.79
N SER A 69 60.41 24.22 24.67
CA SER A 69 59.89 23.75 23.38
C SER A 69 59.68 22.23 23.40
N ILE A 70 59.03 21.67 22.36
CA ILE A 70 58.89 20.21 22.22
C ILE A 70 60.27 19.56 22.05
N GLU A 71 61.17 20.18 21.31
CA GLU A 71 62.53 19.69 21.07
C GLU A 71 63.34 19.60 22.37
N ASP A 72 63.23 20.60 23.24
CA ASP A 72 63.88 20.58 24.57
C ASP A 72 63.40 19.39 25.41
N LEU A 73 62.09 19.12 25.40
CA LEU A 73 61.50 18.03 26.16
C LEU A 73 61.90 16.66 25.58
N GLN A 74 61.89 16.52 24.25
CA GLN A 74 62.34 15.32 23.55
C GLN A 74 63.81 15.02 23.82
N ASN A 75 64.68 16.04 23.78
CA ASN A 75 66.10 15.89 24.06
C ASN A 75 66.34 15.41 25.50
N ARG A 76 65.65 15.96 26.49
CA ARG A 76 65.73 15.47 27.88
C ARG A 76 65.30 14.01 28.02
N LEU A 77 64.24 13.63 27.30
CA LEU A 77 63.76 12.25 27.31
C LEU A 77 64.74 11.28 26.63
N ARG A 78 65.53 11.72 25.63
CA ARG A 78 66.57 10.88 24.99
C ARG A 78 67.68 10.51 25.97
N PHE A 79 68.10 11.44 26.82
CA PHE A 79 69.20 11.26 27.78
C PHE A 79 68.75 10.81 29.19
N ARG A 80 67.50 10.38 29.34
CA ARG A 80 66.97 9.90 30.63
C ARG A 80 67.65 8.60 31.08
N ASP A 81 67.62 8.35 32.38
CA ASP A 81 67.95 7.03 32.91
C ASP A 81 66.81 6.03 32.63
N LYS A 82 67.07 5.05 31.76
CA LYS A 82 66.10 4.01 31.40
C LYS A 82 65.89 2.98 32.51
N SER A 83 66.81 2.88 33.48
CA SER A 83 66.65 1.96 34.62
C SER A 83 65.52 2.42 35.55
N GLU A 84 65.37 3.73 35.74
CA GLU A 84 64.29 4.33 36.54
C GLU A 84 62.89 4.12 35.95
N ASP A 85 62.79 4.02 34.62
CA ASP A 85 61.51 3.78 33.93
C ASP A 85 60.81 2.50 34.42
N THR A 86 61.59 1.46 34.72
CA THR A 86 61.04 0.20 35.24
C THR A 86 60.48 0.37 36.65
N ALA A 87 61.11 1.19 37.49
CA ALA A 87 60.63 1.50 38.83
C ALA A 87 59.34 2.32 38.79
N ILE A 88 59.30 3.37 37.97
CA ILE A 88 58.11 4.22 37.75
C ILE A 88 56.95 3.36 37.26
N LYS A 89 57.19 2.48 36.27
CA LYS A 89 56.16 1.57 35.76
C LYS A 89 55.57 0.69 36.87
N ARG A 90 56.42 0.10 37.71
CA ARG A 90 55.97 -0.75 38.83
C ARG A 90 55.13 0.04 39.83
N GLU A 91 55.49 1.28 40.12
CA GLU A 91 54.70 2.17 40.98
C GLU A 91 53.32 2.48 40.37
N ILE A 92 53.28 2.84 39.09
CA ILE A 92 52.04 3.11 38.34
C ILE A 92 51.13 1.87 38.31
N ASP A 93 51.69 0.69 38.03
CA ASP A 93 50.93 -0.56 38.03
C ASP A 93 50.41 -0.94 39.43
N LYS A 94 51.19 -0.66 40.49
CA LYS A 94 50.75 -0.81 41.88
C LYS A 94 49.56 0.12 42.20
N LEU A 95 49.64 1.39 41.82
CA LEU A 95 48.55 2.36 42.01
C LEU A 95 47.29 1.94 41.25
N LYS A 96 47.41 1.50 39.99
CA LYS A 96 46.28 0.98 39.21
C LYS A 96 45.60 -0.19 39.89
N ARG A 97 46.37 -1.16 40.41
CA ARG A 97 45.82 -2.30 41.17
C ARG A 97 45.12 -1.85 42.44
N GLN A 98 45.68 -0.88 43.17
CA GLN A 98 45.07 -0.33 44.38
C GLN A 98 43.72 0.34 44.07
N LEU A 99 43.66 1.19 43.04
CA LEU A 99 42.42 1.82 42.60
C LEU A 99 41.39 0.78 42.15
N ALA A 100 41.78 -0.20 41.33
CA ALA A 100 40.88 -1.26 40.90
C ALA A 100 40.32 -2.08 42.08
N ASN A 101 41.14 -2.33 43.11
CA ASN A 101 40.69 -3.01 44.33
C ASN A 101 39.72 -2.15 45.13
N GLU A 102 39.97 -0.84 45.27
CA GLU A 102 39.06 0.08 45.96
C GLU A 102 37.75 0.27 45.19
N ASP A 103 37.80 0.35 43.86
CA ASP A 103 36.61 0.39 43.00
C ASP A 103 35.78 -0.89 43.16
N LYS A 104 36.44 -2.07 43.19
CA LYS A 104 35.78 -3.35 43.47
C LYS A 104 35.14 -3.37 44.85
N LYS A 105 35.84 -2.85 45.88
CA LYS A 105 35.27 -2.72 47.24
C LYS A 105 34.09 -1.76 47.27
N LYS A 106 34.17 -0.62 46.59
CA LYS A 106 33.10 0.38 46.51
C LYS A 106 31.89 -0.18 45.76
N ALA A 107 32.10 -0.89 44.66
CA ALA A 107 31.06 -1.60 43.93
C ALA A 107 30.37 -2.63 44.82
N SER A 108 31.14 -3.45 45.54
CA SER A 108 30.61 -4.43 46.50
C SER A 108 29.83 -3.76 47.65
N LYS A 109 30.34 -2.67 48.22
CA LYS A 109 29.62 -1.88 49.25
C LYS A 109 28.33 -1.26 48.71
N ASN A 110 28.36 -0.70 47.51
CA ASN A 110 27.19 -0.12 46.86
C ASN A 110 26.16 -1.20 46.53
N GLU A 111 26.61 -2.38 46.12
CA GLU A 111 25.76 -3.53 45.90
C GLU A 111 25.10 -4.02 47.18
N GLU A 112 25.84 -4.13 48.28
CA GLU A 112 25.30 -4.45 49.60
C GLU A 112 24.35 -3.36 50.12
N ALA A 113 24.68 -2.09 49.93
CA ALA A 113 23.82 -0.97 50.30
C ALA A 113 22.52 -0.98 49.47
N TRP A 114 22.61 -1.27 48.17
CA TRP A 114 21.45 -1.45 47.32
C TRP A 114 20.61 -2.64 47.78
N TRP A 115 21.25 -3.76 48.10
CA TRP A 115 20.58 -4.98 48.52
C TRP A 115 19.82 -4.79 49.83
N ASN A 116 20.47 -4.19 50.83
CA ASN A 116 19.91 -3.96 52.15
C ASN A 116 19.01 -2.71 52.23
N SER A 117 18.85 -1.96 51.15
CA SER A 117 17.97 -0.79 51.12
C SER A 117 16.50 -1.20 51.38
N PRO A 118 15.80 -0.53 52.33
CA PRO A 118 14.40 -0.84 52.64
C PRO A 118 13.44 -0.46 51.52
N ALA A 119 13.84 0.43 50.61
CA ALA A 119 13.05 0.82 49.45
C ALA A 119 12.97 -0.28 48.38
N ARG A 120 13.81 -1.32 48.47
CA ARG A 120 13.84 -2.41 47.49
C ARG A 120 12.84 -3.48 47.81
N THR A 121 11.98 -3.74 46.83
CA THR A 121 10.99 -4.81 46.88
C THR A 121 11.67 -6.17 46.72
N PHE A 122 11.05 -7.22 47.26
CA PHE A 122 11.49 -8.59 47.04
C PHE A 122 11.58 -8.92 45.54
N ALA A 123 10.67 -8.40 44.72
CA ALA A 123 10.67 -8.57 43.27
C ALA A 123 11.95 -8.02 42.60
N GLU A 124 12.41 -6.83 43.01
CA GLU A 124 13.66 -6.26 42.49
C GLU A 124 14.88 -7.08 42.92
N ARG A 125 14.92 -7.50 44.19
CA ARG A 125 16.01 -8.35 44.71
C ARG A 125 16.06 -9.69 44.01
N LEU A 126 14.90 -10.33 43.80
CA LEU A 126 14.77 -11.60 43.09
C LEU A 126 15.26 -11.52 41.65
N ARG A 127 15.03 -10.39 40.95
CA ARG A 127 15.57 -10.20 39.58
C ARG A 127 17.08 -10.04 39.55
N LYS A 128 17.68 -9.41 40.57
CA LYS A 128 19.11 -9.15 40.61
C LYS A 128 19.91 -10.39 41.02
N ASP A 129 19.50 -11.05 42.10
CA ASP A 129 20.11 -12.29 42.58
C ASP A 129 19.02 -13.21 43.17
N PRO A 130 18.42 -14.08 42.33
CA PRO A 130 17.31 -14.91 42.75
C PRO A 130 17.66 -15.84 43.92
N ARG A 131 18.88 -16.38 43.94
CA ARG A 131 19.33 -17.31 44.97
C ARG A 131 19.43 -16.62 46.31
N ARG A 132 20.11 -15.47 46.38
CA ARG A 132 20.24 -14.71 47.64
C ARG A 132 18.88 -14.21 48.13
N ALA A 133 18.03 -13.70 47.23
CA ALA A 133 16.70 -13.22 47.59
C ALA A 133 15.83 -14.33 48.19
N LEU A 134 15.73 -15.49 47.52
CA LEU A 134 14.95 -16.63 48.01
C LEU A 134 15.50 -17.16 49.34
N LYS A 135 16.82 -17.29 49.46
CA LYS A 135 17.47 -17.75 50.70
C LYS A 135 17.17 -16.81 51.87
N GLU A 136 17.37 -15.50 51.70
CA GLU A 136 17.08 -14.52 52.77
C GLU A 136 15.59 -14.49 53.13
N SER A 137 14.69 -14.67 52.16
CA SER A 137 13.26 -14.74 52.44
C SER A 137 12.89 -15.98 53.24
N LEU A 138 13.49 -17.14 52.97
CA LEU A 138 13.29 -18.37 53.75
C LEU A 138 13.82 -18.28 55.19
N GLU A 139 14.85 -17.46 55.40
CA GLU A 139 15.46 -17.23 56.72
C GLU A 139 14.70 -16.20 57.55
N LYS A 140 14.25 -15.10 56.93
CA LYS A 140 13.60 -13.97 57.62
C LYS A 140 12.11 -14.18 57.85
N GLU A 141 11.43 -14.83 56.91
CA GLU A 141 9.99 -14.97 56.95
C GLU A 141 9.57 -16.41 56.65
N ASP A 142 8.57 -16.87 57.39
CA ASP A 142 7.86 -18.09 57.04
C ASP A 142 6.98 -17.89 55.77
N THR A 143 7.10 -16.76 55.06
CA THR A 143 6.29 -16.42 53.89
C THR A 143 6.51 -17.39 52.75
N LEU A 144 7.72 -17.78 52.36
CA LEU A 144 7.86 -18.79 51.29
C LEU A 144 7.54 -20.22 51.76
N LYS A 145 7.49 -20.43 53.08
CA LYS A 145 7.09 -21.70 53.72
C LYS A 145 5.58 -21.82 53.91
N LYS A 146 4.86 -20.71 54.10
CA LYS A 146 3.40 -20.64 54.32
C LYS A 146 2.63 -20.01 53.15
N SER A 147 3.33 -19.37 52.21
CA SER A 147 2.78 -18.63 51.07
C SER A 147 3.66 -18.82 49.82
N PHE A 148 3.46 -17.98 48.80
CA PHE A 148 4.15 -18.02 47.52
C PHE A 148 4.52 -16.60 47.09
N TYR A 149 5.60 -16.47 46.31
CA TYR A 149 5.88 -15.27 45.54
C TYR A 149 5.28 -15.38 44.14
N MET A 150 4.70 -14.30 43.64
CA MET A 150 4.17 -14.19 42.28
C MET A 150 4.72 -12.93 41.61
N GLY A 151 5.31 -13.08 40.43
CA GLY A 151 5.85 -11.96 39.66
C GLY A 151 6.20 -12.33 38.23
N PRO A 152 6.77 -11.41 37.44
CA PRO A 152 7.20 -11.71 36.07
C PRO A 152 8.27 -12.80 36.04
N ALA A 153 8.17 -13.72 35.08
CA ALA A 153 9.09 -14.84 34.94
C ALA A 153 10.54 -14.37 34.69
N CYS A 154 11.50 -15.06 35.31
CA CYS A 154 12.94 -14.88 35.15
C CYS A 154 13.62 -16.25 35.21
N ASP A 155 14.39 -16.61 34.19
CA ASP A 155 14.99 -17.96 34.03
C ASP A 155 15.87 -18.35 35.23
N ALA A 156 16.62 -17.39 35.77
CA ALA A 156 17.48 -17.61 36.91
C ALA A 156 16.71 -17.96 38.21
N SER A 157 15.41 -17.65 38.27
CA SER A 157 14.57 -17.99 39.44
C SER A 157 14.27 -19.49 39.51
N HIS A 158 14.19 -20.19 38.38
CA HIS A 158 13.92 -21.63 38.36
C HIS A 158 15.09 -22.42 38.97
N ALA A 159 16.32 -22.12 38.54
CA ALA A 159 17.52 -22.77 39.05
C ALA A 159 17.70 -22.52 40.55
N ALA A 160 17.52 -21.28 40.99
CA ALA A 160 17.61 -20.91 42.40
C ALA A 160 16.52 -21.56 43.28
N ALA A 161 15.28 -21.63 42.79
CA ALA A 161 14.21 -22.32 43.49
C ALA A 161 14.50 -23.81 43.64
N THR A 162 14.98 -24.46 42.57
CA THR A 162 15.34 -25.88 42.57
C THR A 162 16.46 -26.17 43.56
N GLU A 163 17.53 -25.35 43.58
CA GLU A 163 18.63 -25.50 44.53
C GLU A 163 18.17 -25.39 45.99
N LEU A 164 17.17 -24.55 46.26
CA LEU A 164 16.60 -24.35 47.59
C LEU A 164 15.42 -25.30 47.91
N SER A 165 15.18 -26.33 47.08
CA SER A 165 14.07 -27.28 47.23
C SER A 165 12.68 -26.62 47.28
N LEU A 166 12.51 -25.52 46.54
CA LEU A 166 11.22 -24.84 46.36
C LEU A 166 10.55 -25.29 45.06
N CYS A 167 9.21 -25.29 45.05
CA CYS A 167 8.44 -25.48 43.84
C CYS A 167 8.46 -24.19 43.02
N TYR A 168 8.68 -24.35 41.71
CA TYR A 168 8.64 -23.28 40.73
C TYR A 168 7.67 -23.67 39.62
N GLN A 169 6.71 -22.80 39.30
CA GLN A 169 5.83 -22.97 38.15
C GLN A 169 5.64 -21.65 37.43
N VAL A 170 5.40 -21.74 36.12
CA VAL A 170 5.07 -20.58 35.27
C VAL A 170 3.65 -20.74 34.78
N VAL A 171 2.85 -19.69 34.90
CA VAL A 171 1.45 -19.66 34.49
C VAL A 171 1.15 -18.44 33.64
N ASN A 172 0.17 -18.56 32.75
CA ASN A 172 -0.33 -17.41 32.00
C ASN A 172 -1.07 -16.45 32.94
N ALA A 173 -0.64 -15.19 32.93
CA ALA A 173 -1.26 -14.15 33.72
C ALA A 173 -2.70 -13.87 33.23
N PRO A 174 -3.63 -13.64 34.15
CA PRO A 174 -4.91 -13.02 33.85
C PRO A 174 -4.71 -11.68 33.12
N GLN A 175 -5.69 -11.28 32.32
CA GLN A 175 -5.69 -10.08 31.48
C GLN A 175 -5.42 -8.82 32.29
N LYS A 176 -5.88 -8.75 33.56
CA LYS A 176 -5.65 -7.62 34.47
C LYS A 176 -4.18 -7.33 34.78
N TYR A 177 -3.28 -8.28 34.54
CA TYR A 177 -1.83 -8.11 34.71
C TYR A 177 -1.12 -7.64 33.44
N ARG A 178 -1.85 -7.47 32.32
CA ARG A 178 -1.29 -6.89 31.11
C ARG A 178 -1.25 -5.37 31.25
N THR A 179 -0.07 -4.81 31.10
CA THR A 179 0.13 -3.35 31.14
C THR A 179 -0.33 -2.67 29.86
N GLU A 180 -0.35 -3.40 28.73
CA GLU A 180 -0.65 -2.83 27.41
C GLU A 180 -1.68 -3.69 26.65
N PRO A 181 -2.75 -3.08 26.08
CA PRO A 181 -3.66 -3.76 25.16
C PRO A 181 -2.89 -4.31 23.95
N GLY A 182 -3.04 -5.60 23.67
CA GLY A 182 -2.39 -6.25 22.52
C GLY A 182 -1.00 -6.85 22.82
N SER A 183 -0.43 -6.63 24.00
CA SER A 183 0.75 -7.39 24.45
C SER A 183 0.45 -8.89 24.51
N GLY A 184 1.47 -9.70 24.20
CA GLY A 184 1.41 -11.17 24.26
C GLY A 184 1.04 -11.69 25.67
N PRO A 185 0.84 -13.00 25.84
CA PRO A 185 0.57 -13.56 27.15
C PRO A 185 1.72 -13.23 28.12
N VAL A 186 1.41 -12.52 29.20
CA VAL A 186 2.37 -12.27 30.29
C VAL A 186 2.51 -13.56 31.08
N LEU A 187 3.74 -14.00 31.30
CA LEU A 187 4.02 -15.18 32.11
C LEU A 187 4.33 -14.75 33.56
N LEU A 188 3.59 -15.30 34.51
CA LEU A 188 3.86 -15.16 35.93
C LEU A 188 4.60 -16.39 36.42
N GLN A 189 5.70 -16.18 37.13
CA GLN A 189 6.32 -17.23 37.93
C GLN A 189 5.70 -17.25 39.33
N VAL A 190 5.46 -18.45 39.84
CA VAL A 190 4.98 -18.73 41.19
C VAL A 190 6.02 -19.60 41.90
N ILE A 191 6.55 -19.11 43.02
CA ILE A 191 7.66 -19.74 43.76
C ILE A 191 7.28 -19.92 45.22
N GLY A 192 7.45 -21.11 45.79
CA GLY A 192 7.14 -21.40 47.20
C GLY A 192 7.07 -22.90 47.50
N GLN A 193 6.39 -23.27 48.58
CA GLN A 193 6.09 -24.68 48.89
C GLN A 193 5.16 -25.32 47.85
N ILE A 194 5.32 -26.63 47.63
CA ILE A 194 4.62 -27.38 46.58
C ILE A 194 3.10 -27.17 46.63
N ASP A 195 2.49 -27.32 47.81
CA ASP A 195 1.02 -27.23 47.94
C ASP A 195 0.51 -25.80 47.75
N ALA A 196 1.23 -24.81 48.28
CA ALA A 196 0.90 -23.39 48.11
C ALA A 196 0.99 -22.98 46.63
N VAL A 197 2.06 -23.39 45.94
CA VAL A 197 2.25 -23.12 44.51
C VAL A 197 1.16 -23.80 43.69
N LYS A 198 0.86 -25.09 43.92
CA LYS A 198 -0.19 -25.81 43.18
C LYS A 198 -1.57 -25.15 43.36
N SER A 199 -1.94 -24.82 44.60
CA SER A 199 -3.22 -24.16 44.91
C SER A 199 -3.33 -22.81 44.20
N GLN A 200 -2.25 -22.00 44.24
CA GLN A 200 -2.26 -20.69 43.61
C GLN A 200 -2.26 -20.78 42.08
N VAL A 201 -1.47 -21.69 41.50
CA VAL A 201 -1.45 -21.95 40.05
C VAL A 201 -2.83 -22.36 39.56
N ALA A 202 -3.53 -23.24 40.29
CA ALA A 202 -4.89 -23.64 39.95
C ALA A 202 -5.85 -22.44 39.97
N LYS A 203 -5.76 -21.58 40.99
CA LYS A 203 -6.57 -20.36 41.10
C LYS A 203 -6.33 -19.38 39.95
N ILE A 204 -5.07 -19.08 39.65
CA ILE A 204 -4.69 -18.18 38.55
C ILE A 204 -5.16 -18.75 37.22
N SER A 205 -4.92 -20.04 36.98
CA SER A 205 -5.32 -20.70 35.74
C SER A 205 -6.84 -20.70 35.55
N ALA A 206 -7.61 -20.94 36.61
CA ALA A 206 -9.08 -20.86 36.56
C ALA A 206 -9.58 -19.45 36.24
N GLU A 207 -8.95 -18.41 36.82
CA GLU A 207 -9.25 -17.01 36.52
C GLU A 207 -8.92 -16.67 35.05
N THR A 208 -7.73 -17.04 34.58
CA THR A 208 -7.29 -16.83 33.19
C THR A 208 -8.24 -17.51 32.18
N VAL A 209 -8.70 -18.72 32.47
CA VAL A 209 -9.69 -19.43 31.62
C VAL A 209 -11.05 -18.73 31.64
N LYS A 210 -11.51 -18.25 32.81
CA LYS A 210 -12.77 -17.52 32.93
C LYS A 210 -12.76 -16.22 32.10
N GLU A 211 -11.70 -15.42 32.24
CA GLU A 211 -11.52 -14.18 31.48
C GLU A 211 -11.41 -14.45 29.98
N SER A 212 -10.65 -15.48 29.58
CA SER A 212 -10.51 -15.85 28.16
C SER A 212 -11.86 -16.20 27.52
N ARG A 213 -12.71 -16.96 28.24
CA ARG A 213 -14.08 -17.27 27.79
C ARG A 213 -14.96 -16.04 27.68
N GLU A 214 -14.79 -15.06 28.57
CA GLU A 214 -15.55 -13.81 28.54
C GLU A 214 -15.14 -12.93 27.35
N ILE A 215 -13.83 -12.81 27.09
CA ILE A 215 -13.28 -12.11 25.93
C ILE A 215 -13.78 -12.77 24.63
N GLU A 216 -13.76 -14.11 24.56
CA GLU A 216 -14.26 -14.84 23.39
C GLU A 216 -15.75 -14.60 23.16
N LYS A 217 -16.57 -14.62 24.23
CA LYS A 217 -17.99 -14.26 24.15
C LYS A 217 -18.20 -12.85 23.63
N GLN A 218 -17.45 -11.87 24.15
CA GLN A 218 -17.53 -10.48 23.70
C GLN A 218 -17.17 -10.35 22.21
N ARG A 219 -16.08 -10.99 21.78
CA ARG A 219 -15.68 -11.02 20.36
C ARG A 219 -16.74 -11.64 19.47
N PHE A 220 -17.34 -12.76 19.89
CA PHE A 220 -18.41 -13.39 19.15
C PHE A 220 -19.64 -12.48 19.03
N THR A 221 -20.02 -11.78 20.11
CA THR A 221 -21.13 -10.81 20.07
C THR A 221 -20.84 -9.61 19.17
N ALA A 222 -19.62 -9.07 19.21
CA ALA A 222 -19.20 -7.97 18.35
C ALA A 222 -19.23 -8.36 16.87
N LEU A 223 -18.68 -9.53 16.52
CA LEU A 223 -18.71 -10.06 15.15
C LEU A 223 -20.14 -10.26 14.64
N LYS A 224 -21.05 -10.73 15.51
CA LYS A 224 -22.46 -10.88 15.16
C LYS A 224 -23.14 -9.52 14.90
N ALA A 225 -22.83 -8.51 15.71
CA ALA A 225 -23.34 -7.15 15.53
C ALA A 225 -22.81 -6.50 14.23
N GLU A 226 -21.53 -6.67 13.93
CA GLU A 226 -20.90 -6.20 12.70
C GLU A 226 -21.56 -6.81 11.46
N LYS A 227 -21.73 -8.13 11.41
CA LYS A 227 -22.43 -8.81 10.30
C LYS A 227 -23.89 -8.37 10.15
N ALA A 228 -24.56 -8.01 11.25
CA ALA A 228 -25.91 -7.49 11.19
C ALA A 228 -25.95 -6.06 10.61
N ALA A 229 -24.99 -5.21 10.98
CA ALA A 229 -24.83 -3.87 10.44
C ALA A 229 -24.46 -3.88 8.95
N GLU A 230 -23.59 -4.80 8.51
CA GLU A 230 -23.24 -4.96 7.10
C GLU A 230 -24.47 -5.35 6.26
N LYS A 231 -25.28 -6.29 6.75
CA LYS A 231 -26.52 -6.70 6.07
C LYS A 231 -27.55 -5.58 5.98
N SER A 232 -27.68 -4.75 7.02
CA SER A 232 -28.62 -3.61 6.98
C SER A 232 -28.14 -2.52 6.04
N ALA A 233 -26.83 -2.22 6.01
CA ALA A 233 -26.23 -1.29 5.07
C ALA A 233 -26.39 -1.75 3.61
N ALA A 234 -26.16 -3.03 3.32
CA ALA A 234 -26.34 -3.60 1.98
C ALA A 234 -27.79 -3.53 1.51
N LYS A 235 -28.77 -3.72 2.42
CA LYS A 235 -30.19 -3.56 2.10
C LYS A 235 -30.52 -2.09 1.77
N ALA A 236 -30.07 -1.15 2.61
CA ALA A 236 -30.30 0.27 2.40
C ALA A 236 -29.72 0.77 1.06
N ALA A 237 -28.52 0.30 0.69
CA ALA A 237 -27.90 0.63 -0.59
C ALA A 237 -28.74 0.16 -1.80
N LYS A 238 -29.25 -1.08 -1.76
CA LYS A 238 -30.14 -1.60 -2.81
C LYS A 238 -31.44 -0.82 -2.93
N ASP A 239 -32.02 -0.42 -1.80
CA ASP A 239 -33.26 0.35 -1.79
C ASP A 239 -33.04 1.77 -2.33
N ALA A 240 -31.89 2.40 -2.02
CA ALA A 240 -31.50 3.69 -2.59
C ALA A 240 -31.28 3.62 -4.12
N GLU A 241 -30.64 2.57 -4.63
CA GLU A 241 -30.44 2.38 -6.07
C GLU A 241 -31.76 2.23 -6.81
N LYS A 242 -32.70 1.45 -6.26
CA LYS A 242 -34.06 1.31 -6.83
C LYS A 242 -34.78 2.65 -6.89
N ALA A 243 -34.69 3.45 -5.82
CA ALA A 243 -35.30 4.78 -5.79
C ALA A 243 -34.70 5.71 -6.86
N LYS A 244 -33.37 5.67 -7.05
CA LYS A 244 -32.69 6.44 -8.10
C LYS A 244 -33.16 6.03 -9.51
N ARG A 245 -33.18 4.73 -9.82
CA ARG A 245 -33.67 4.21 -11.11
C ARG A 245 -35.12 4.61 -11.37
N MET A 246 -35.98 4.59 -10.35
CA MET A 246 -37.38 5.02 -10.47
C MET A 246 -37.51 6.52 -10.75
N ASN A 247 -36.62 7.35 -10.20
CA ASN A 247 -36.62 8.78 -10.47
C ASN A 247 -36.14 9.09 -11.90
N GLU A 248 -35.07 8.46 -12.35
CA GLU A 248 -34.55 8.58 -13.73
C GLU A 248 -35.62 8.23 -14.78
N ARG A 249 -36.40 7.16 -14.54
CA ARG A 249 -37.53 6.76 -15.41
C ARG A 249 -38.59 7.86 -15.57
N LYS A 250 -38.87 8.64 -14.52
CA LYS A 250 -39.87 9.72 -14.58
C LYS A 250 -39.42 10.89 -15.45
N HIS A 251 -38.11 11.15 -15.52
CA HIS A 251 -37.56 12.27 -16.30
C HIS A 251 -37.44 11.96 -17.80
N LEU A 252 -37.21 10.69 -18.18
CA LEU A 252 -37.08 10.28 -19.59
C LEU A 252 -38.39 10.30 -20.39
N ALA A 253 -39.56 10.25 -19.73
CA ALA A 253 -40.86 10.12 -20.39
C ALA A 253 -41.29 11.32 -21.25
N ALA A 254 -40.59 12.46 -21.19
CA ALA A 254 -41.06 13.69 -21.84
C ALA A 254 -40.70 13.82 -23.34
N TRP A 255 -39.73 13.06 -23.87
CA TRP A 255 -39.26 13.11 -25.27
C TRP A 255 -38.57 11.80 -25.71
N ASP A 256 -39.23 10.67 -25.48
CA ASP A 256 -38.70 9.35 -25.85
C ASP A 256 -39.30 8.89 -27.19
N PRO A 257 -38.51 8.70 -28.26
CA PRO A 257 -39.00 8.16 -29.53
C PRO A 257 -39.15 6.64 -29.51
N THR A 258 -38.60 5.91 -28.53
CA THR A 258 -38.71 4.45 -28.46
C THR A 258 -40.13 3.96 -28.20
N GLY A 259 -40.45 2.76 -28.68
CA GLY A 259 -41.77 2.14 -28.56
C GLY A 259 -42.33 1.63 -29.88
N GLN A 260 -43.59 1.22 -29.87
CA GLN A 260 -44.31 0.73 -31.05
C GLN A 260 -45.04 1.85 -31.77
N TRP A 261 -45.00 1.83 -33.09
CA TRP A 261 -45.53 2.85 -33.98
C TRP A 261 -46.39 2.24 -35.08
N LYS A 262 -47.51 2.91 -35.36
CA LYS A 262 -48.38 2.65 -36.50
C LYS A 262 -48.05 3.65 -37.61
N ILE A 263 -47.84 3.16 -38.83
CA ILE A 263 -47.41 3.97 -39.96
C ILE A 263 -48.55 4.20 -40.95
N GLU A 264 -48.69 5.43 -41.42
CA GLU A 264 -49.67 5.87 -42.40
C GLU A 264 -48.95 6.23 -43.71
N CYS A 265 -49.19 5.42 -44.75
CA CYS A 265 -48.82 5.70 -46.13
C CYS A 265 -49.70 4.84 -47.05
N LEU A 266 -50.59 5.49 -47.81
CA LEU A 266 -51.60 4.81 -48.61
C LEU A 266 -50.95 3.97 -49.71
N GLU A 267 -49.89 4.50 -50.32
CA GLU A 267 -49.13 3.89 -51.40
C GLU A 267 -48.41 2.61 -50.95
N LEU A 268 -47.86 2.57 -49.73
CA LEU A 268 -47.27 1.37 -49.14
C LEU A 268 -48.33 0.35 -48.72
N ALA A 269 -49.46 0.82 -48.20
CA ALA A 269 -50.54 -0.05 -47.77
C ALA A 269 -51.25 -0.76 -48.94
N THR A 270 -51.44 -0.08 -50.08
CA THR A 270 -52.31 -0.52 -51.20
C THR A 270 -51.59 -1.24 -52.34
N HIS A 271 -50.40 -1.79 -52.09
CA HIS A 271 -49.60 -2.46 -53.13
C HIS A 271 -50.40 -3.56 -53.86
N PRO A 272 -50.32 -3.66 -55.21
CA PRO A 272 -51.27 -4.39 -56.08
C PRO A 272 -51.40 -5.91 -55.85
N SER A 273 -50.66 -6.48 -54.91
CA SER A 273 -50.61 -7.91 -54.63
C SER A 273 -51.53 -8.37 -53.47
N GLY A 274 -52.39 -7.52 -52.90
CA GLY A 274 -53.32 -7.94 -51.85
C GLY A 274 -54.17 -6.84 -51.21
N PRO A 275 -54.97 -7.17 -50.17
CA PRO A 275 -55.72 -6.18 -49.39
C PRO A 275 -54.76 -5.24 -48.63
N PRO A 276 -55.21 -4.01 -48.28
CA PRO A 276 -54.39 -3.06 -47.55
C PRO A 276 -53.81 -3.66 -46.27
N LYS A 277 -52.48 -3.62 -46.12
CA LYS A 277 -51.79 -4.12 -44.92
C LYS A 277 -51.60 -3.01 -43.90
N GLU A 278 -51.64 -3.39 -42.62
CA GLU A 278 -51.25 -2.50 -41.53
C GLU A 278 -49.72 -2.34 -41.49
N LEU A 279 -49.25 -1.10 -41.47
CA LEU A 279 -47.83 -0.77 -41.48
C LEU A 279 -47.37 -0.49 -40.05
N SER A 280 -46.25 -1.09 -39.62
CA SER A 280 -45.76 -0.98 -38.25
C SER A 280 -44.26 -0.70 -38.18
N MET A 281 -43.83 -0.10 -37.07
CA MET A 281 -42.43 0.13 -36.75
C MET A 281 -42.19 0.10 -35.24
N GLU A 282 -41.12 -0.53 -34.78
CA GLU A 282 -40.68 -0.52 -33.38
C GLU A 282 -39.35 0.21 -33.28
N ILE A 283 -39.29 1.33 -32.55
CA ILE A 283 -38.06 2.10 -32.32
C ILE A 283 -37.46 1.72 -30.97
N PHE A 284 -36.15 1.46 -30.92
CA PHE A 284 -35.37 1.18 -29.71
C PHE A 284 -34.05 1.96 -29.72
N ARG A 285 -33.42 2.14 -28.56
CA ARG A 285 -32.07 2.71 -28.46
C ARG A 285 -31.04 1.67 -28.90
N ASP A 286 -30.25 2.02 -29.90
CA ASP A 286 -29.23 1.11 -30.44
C ASP A 286 -27.99 1.09 -29.54
N ASP A 287 -27.31 -0.06 -29.46
CA ASP A 287 -26.16 -0.30 -28.57
C ASP A 287 -24.79 -0.17 -29.26
N TYR A 288 -24.77 0.03 -30.58
CA TYR A 288 -23.55 0.05 -31.38
C TYR A 288 -22.77 1.38 -31.28
N GLU A 289 -21.43 1.32 -31.14
CA GLU A 289 -20.52 2.49 -31.07
C GLU A 289 -20.11 3.01 -32.47
N ILE A 290 -20.14 4.33 -32.77
CA ILE A 290 -19.62 4.82 -34.09
C ILE A 290 -18.10 4.87 -33.93
N LEU A 291 -17.45 3.75 -34.16
CA LEU A 291 -16.06 3.75 -34.61
C LEU A 291 -15.96 3.28 -36.07
N GLU A 292 -17.05 2.83 -36.71
CA GLU A 292 -17.00 2.23 -38.07
C GLU A 292 -17.91 2.88 -39.14
N ILE A 293 -18.27 4.17 -39.05
CA ILE A 293 -18.70 4.88 -40.27
C ILE A 293 -17.42 5.25 -41.02
N ARG A 294 -16.96 4.37 -41.92
CA ARG A 294 -15.97 4.70 -42.93
C ARG A 294 -16.54 5.81 -43.81
N GLU A 295 -15.99 7.02 -43.72
CA GLU A 295 -15.98 7.89 -44.90
C GLU A 295 -15.17 7.15 -45.96
N GLU A 296 -15.85 6.49 -46.91
CA GLU A 296 -15.23 6.09 -48.17
C GLU A 296 -14.84 7.36 -48.92
N GLN A 297 -13.66 7.89 -48.60
CA GLN A 297 -12.93 8.72 -49.55
C GLN A 297 -12.57 7.80 -50.72
N VAL A 298 -13.15 8.09 -51.87
CA VAL A 298 -12.76 7.55 -53.17
C VAL A 298 -11.26 7.83 -53.35
N GLN A 299 -10.42 6.84 -53.05
CA GLN A 299 -9.03 6.84 -53.48
C GLN A 299 -9.03 6.38 -54.94
N GLU A 300 -8.87 7.35 -55.84
CA GLU A 300 -8.46 7.08 -57.22
C GLU A 300 -7.22 6.18 -57.21
N GLU A 301 -7.38 5.00 -57.81
CA GLU A 301 -6.32 4.03 -58.04
C GLU A 301 -5.22 4.65 -58.92
N SER A 302 -4.13 5.11 -58.31
CA SER A 302 -2.87 5.27 -59.05
C SER A 302 -2.23 3.90 -59.22
N ARG A 303 -2.47 3.33 -60.41
CA ARG A 303 -1.73 2.23 -61.02
C ARG A 303 -0.21 2.41 -60.85
N GLY A 304 0.45 1.33 -60.45
CA GLY A 304 1.92 1.27 -60.38
C GLY A 304 2.42 -0.11 -60.00
N LEU A 305 2.06 -1.13 -60.79
CA LEU A 305 2.78 -2.39 -60.85
C LEU A 305 4.21 -2.12 -61.34
N SER A 306 5.22 -2.57 -60.60
CA SER A 306 6.37 -3.22 -61.23
C SER A 306 7.07 -4.13 -60.22
N ASP A 307 7.18 -5.38 -60.64
CA ASP A 307 7.89 -6.51 -60.05
C ASP A 307 9.25 -6.14 -59.44
N MET A 308 9.49 -6.63 -58.23
CA MET A 308 10.84 -6.99 -57.78
C MET A 308 10.76 -8.24 -56.90
N ASP A 309 11.23 -9.34 -57.46
CA ASP A 309 11.64 -10.54 -56.74
C ASP A 309 12.81 -10.16 -55.81
N ILE A 310 12.57 -10.20 -54.49
CA ILE A 310 13.60 -9.97 -53.47
C ILE A 310 13.72 -11.22 -52.61
N ASP A 311 14.82 -11.94 -52.84
CA ASP A 311 15.33 -12.98 -51.98
C ASP A 311 15.92 -12.37 -50.71
N GLY A 312 15.37 -12.78 -49.56
CA GLY A 312 16.08 -12.99 -48.31
C GLY A 312 16.89 -11.84 -47.70
N GLU A 313 16.22 -10.85 -47.09
CA GLU A 313 16.72 -10.14 -45.90
C GLU A 313 15.54 -9.70 -45.00
N GLU A 314 15.79 -9.65 -43.68
CA GLU A 314 14.81 -9.32 -42.64
C GLU A 314 14.03 -8.03 -42.93
N TYR A 315 12.77 -8.19 -43.32
CA TYR A 315 11.83 -7.11 -43.58
C TYR A 315 11.30 -6.53 -42.26
N TYR A 316 11.88 -5.40 -41.83
CA TYR A 316 11.20 -4.48 -40.93
C TYR A 316 9.95 -3.96 -41.65
N GLY A 317 8.79 -4.50 -41.29
CA GLY A 317 7.51 -4.13 -41.90
C GLY A 317 7.27 -2.62 -41.86
N PRO A 318 6.68 -2.03 -42.92
CA PRO A 318 6.31 -0.62 -42.91
C PRO A 318 5.36 -0.43 -41.74
N GLY A 319 5.77 0.43 -40.80
CA GLY A 319 4.99 0.77 -39.63
C GLY A 319 3.56 1.05 -40.08
N TYR A 320 2.62 0.25 -39.57
CA TYR A 320 1.24 0.69 -39.51
C TYR A 320 1.29 2.05 -38.81
N VAL A 321 1.10 3.11 -39.58
CA VAL A 321 0.66 4.37 -39.01
C VAL A 321 -0.72 4.02 -38.48
N GLU A 322 -0.78 3.61 -37.21
CA GLU A 322 -1.99 3.74 -36.42
C GLU A 322 -2.42 5.18 -36.65
N ARG A 323 -3.45 5.33 -37.48
CA ARG A 323 -4.11 6.60 -37.67
C ARG A 323 -4.73 6.85 -36.31
N ASN A 324 -3.95 7.50 -35.45
CA ASN A 324 -4.36 8.05 -34.18
C ASN A 324 -5.47 9.05 -34.52
N SER A 325 -6.70 8.55 -34.69
CA SER A 325 -7.86 9.30 -34.27
C SER A 325 -7.68 9.45 -32.77
N GLN A 326 -6.94 10.48 -32.36
CA GLN A 326 -7.00 10.97 -31.00
C GLN A 326 -8.46 11.33 -30.77
N ILE A 327 -9.21 10.38 -30.23
CA ILE A 327 -10.47 10.65 -29.57
C ILE A 327 -10.06 11.56 -28.43
N VAL A 328 -10.28 12.86 -28.61
CA VAL A 328 -10.02 13.87 -27.60
C VAL A 328 -10.74 13.42 -26.34
N ASN A 329 -9.95 13.11 -25.32
CA ASN A 329 -10.40 12.65 -24.03
C ASN A 329 -11.56 13.49 -23.49
N GLY A 330 -12.63 12.82 -23.08
CA GLY A 330 -13.36 13.23 -21.87
C GLY A 330 -14.84 13.53 -22.01
N GLN A 331 -15.38 13.75 -23.21
CA GLN A 331 -16.83 13.88 -23.40
C GLN A 331 -17.23 13.24 -24.74
N LYS A 332 -17.31 11.90 -24.76
CA LYS A 332 -18.08 11.19 -25.79
C LYS A 332 -19.52 11.68 -25.60
N ALA A 333 -19.93 12.69 -26.36
CA ALA A 333 -21.34 13.05 -26.41
C ALA A 333 -22.06 11.81 -26.93
N GLU A 334 -22.76 11.09 -26.04
CA GLU A 334 -23.62 9.97 -26.37
C GLU A 334 -24.76 10.49 -27.23
N LEU A 335 -24.48 10.73 -28.52
CA LEU A 335 -25.49 11.09 -29.49
C LEU A 335 -26.50 9.94 -29.50
N PRO A 336 -27.76 10.17 -29.11
CA PRO A 336 -28.73 9.11 -29.01
C PRO A 336 -28.99 8.58 -30.41
N ARG A 337 -28.81 7.27 -30.56
CA ARG A 337 -29.09 6.53 -31.78
C ARG A 337 -30.27 5.62 -31.53
N PHE A 338 -31.08 5.50 -32.56
CA PHE A 338 -32.20 4.61 -32.51
C PHE A 338 -32.11 3.62 -33.65
N GLY A 339 -32.33 2.35 -33.34
CA GLY A 339 -32.67 1.34 -34.32
C GLY A 339 -34.20 1.30 -34.45
N ALA A 340 -34.70 0.93 -35.62
CA ALA A 340 -36.11 0.62 -35.76
C ALA A 340 -36.34 -0.59 -36.65
N VAL A 341 -37.09 -1.58 -36.15
CA VAL A 341 -37.59 -2.69 -36.97
C VAL A 341 -38.89 -2.22 -37.61
N PHE A 342 -39.07 -2.42 -38.91
CA PHE A 342 -40.28 -2.00 -39.61
C PHE A 342 -40.85 -3.08 -40.53
N ASP A 343 -42.17 -3.05 -40.69
CA ASP A 343 -42.90 -3.81 -41.70
C ASP A 343 -43.87 -2.86 -42.40
N PHE A 344 -43.54 -2.52 -43.64
CA PHE A 344 -44.35 -1.65 -44.51
C PHE A 344 -45.13 -2.46 -45.55
N GLY A 345 -45.40 -3.74 -45.28
CA GLY A 345 -46.25 -4.61 -46.09
C GLY A 345 -45.56 -5.15 -47.34
N VAL A 346 -44.93 -4.26 -48.13
CA VAL A 346 -44.14 -4.54 -49.34
C VAL A 346 -42.66 -4.75 -48.99
N VAL A 347 -42.17 -3.97 -48.02
CA VAL A 347 -40.77 -4.00 -47.58
C VAL A 347 -40.76 -4.13 -46.07
N ARG A 348 -39.91 -5.03 -45.56
CA ARG A 348 -39.62 -5.17 -44.13
C ARG A 348 -38.12 -5.11 -43.90
N GLY A 349 -37.69 -4.57 -42.76
CA GLY A 349 -36.28 -4.40 -42.50
C GLY A 349 -35.96 -3.65 -41.23
N ILE A 350 -34.75 -3.10 -41.19
CA ILE A 350 -34.25 -2.27 -40.09
C ILE A 350 -33.82 -0.92 -40.59
N MET A 351 -34.16 0.10 -39.81
CA MET A 351 -33.77 1.48 -39.96
C MET A 351 -32.76 1.86 -38.88
N ARG A 352 -31.75 2.61 -39.26
CA ARG A 352 -30.84 3.33 -38.37
C ARG A 352 -31.23 4.80 -38.39
N ILE A 353 -31.56 5.34 -37.23
CA ILE A 353 -31.98 6.73 -37.01
C ILE A 353 -30.89 7.42 -36.20
N TYR A 354 -30.23 8.41 -36.79
CA TYR A 354 -29.11 9.13 -36.18
C TYR A 354 -29.28 10.65 -36.30
N PRO A 355 -28.69 11.46 -35.40
CA PRO A 355 -28.77 12.91 -35.48
C PRO A 355 -28.24 13.46 -36.82
N THR A 356 -28.82 14.56 -37.31
CA THR A 356 -28.32 15.22 -38.53
C THR A 356 -27.00 15.97 -38.25
N SER A 357 -26.01 15.84 -39.15
CA SER A 357 -24.64 16.37 -38.99
C SER A 357 -24.55 17.89 -38.85
N ASN A 358 -25.53 18.64 -39.35
CA ASN A 358 -25.49 20.11 -39.35
C ASN A 358 -25.65 20.74 -37.94
N LYS A 359 -25.86 19.95 -36.89
CA LYS A 359 -26.04 20.44 -35.51
C LYS A 359 -25.10 19.79 -34.47
N THR A 360 -24.13 18.99 -34.91
CA THR A 360 -23.21 18.27 -34.00
C THR A 360 -22.05 19.13 -33.46
N ASN A 361 -21.91 20.38 -33.90
CA ASN A 361 -20.75 21.22 -33.55
C ASN A 361 -20.94 22.07 -32.28
N GLU A 362 -22.13 22.11 -31.68
CA GLU A 362 -22.34 22.75 -30.39
C GLU A 362 -22.00 21.74 -29.29
N ARG A 363 -21.00 22.04 -28.44
CA ARG A 363 -20.46 21.16 -27.37
C ARG A 363 -21.46 20.84 -26.22
N GLY A 364 -22.77 20.86 -26.47
CA GLY A 364 -23.82 20.61 -25.49
C GLY A 364 -24.33 19.17 -25.47
N GLU A 365 -24.97 18.79 -24.36
CA GLU A 365 -25.71 17.53 -24.23
C GLU A 365 -26.83 17.47 -25.28
N PHE A 366 -26.89 16.37 -26.05
CA PHE A 366 -27.90 16.24 -27.09
C PHE A 366 -29.29 16.04 -26.45
N HIS A 367 -30.16 17.03 -26.63
CA HIS A 367 -31.56 16.93 -26.22
C HIS A 367 -32.46 16.74 -27.45
N ILE A 368 -33.18 15.60 -27.51
CA ILE A 368 -34.16 15.28 -28.57
C ILE A 368 -35.22 16.40 -28.71
N LYS A 369 -35.59 17.04 -27.59
CA LYS A 369 -36.50 18.19 -27.56
C LYS A 369 -36.06 19.33 -28.47
N SER A 370 -34.75 19.59 -28.54
CA SER A 370 -34.14 20.66 -29.34
C SER A 370 -33.77 20.19 -30.76
N ASN A 371 -33.55 18.88 -30.93
CA ASN A 371 -33.15 18.25 -32.19
C ASN A 371 -34.15 17.16 -32.59
N LYS A 372 -35.25 17.61 -33.19
CA LYS A 372 -36.39 16.76 -33.56
C LYS A 372 -36.21 16.00 -34.87
N THR A 373 -35.26 16.40 -35.71
CA THR A 373 -35.03 15.83 -37.04
C THR A 373 -33.78 14.98 -37.06
N PHE A 374 -33.94 13.75 -37.53
CA PHE A 374 -32.92 12.72 -37.62
C PHE A 374 -32.73 12.30 -39.07
N ALA A 375 -31.52 11.88 -39.36
CA ALA A 375 -31.15 11.16 -40.56
C ALA A 375 -31.55 9.68 -40.42
N LEU A 376 -31.98 9.10 -41.53
CA LEU A 376 -32.46 7.72 -41.63
C LEU A 376 -31.70 7.00 -42.75
N ALA A 377 -31.12 5.86 -42.41
CA ALA A 377 -30.64 4.85 -43.37
C ALA A 377 -31.38 3.54 -43.09
N TRP A 378 -31.66 2.73 -44.11
CA TRP A 378 -32.43 1.50 -43.92
C TRP A 378 -31.87 0.34 -44.73
N LEU A 379 -32.02 -0.86 -44.18
CA LEU A 379 -31.68 -2.14 -44.80
C LEU A 379 -32.93 -3.03 -44.73
N GLY A 380 -33.36 -3.59 -45.86
CA GLY A 380 -34.58 -4.39 -45.87
C GLY A 380 -34.71 -5.30 -47.09
N ARG A 381 -35.78 -6.11 -47.08
CA ARG A 381 -36.12 -7.09 -48.12
C ARG A 381 -37.56 -6.93 -48.57
N GLU A 382 -37.83 -7.28 -49.83
CA GLU A 382 -39.19 -7.35 -50.37
C GLU A 382 -39.97 -8.52 -49.74
N SER A 383 -41.23 -8.25 -49.39
CA SER A 383 -42.16 -9.22 -48.83
C SER A 383 -42.82 -10.03 -49.96
N GLY A 384 -42.09 -10.95 -50.60
CA GLY A 384 -42.64 -11.62 -51.79
C GLY A 384 -41.97 -12.92 -52.22
N LYS A 385 -40.70 -12.89 -52.66
CA LYS A 385 -39.89 -14.05 -53.07
C LYS A 385 -38.50 -13.53 -53.45
N ASN A 386 -37.44 -14.16 -52.92
CA ASN A 386 -36.01 -13.93 -53.19
C ASN A 386 -35.33 -12.83 -52.36
N ALA A 387 -34.32 -13.26 -51.57
CA ALA A 387 -33.49 -12.40 -50.75
C ALA A 387 -32.45 -11.66 -51.60
N LEU A 388 -32.76 -10.43 -52.00
CA LEU A 388 -31.75 -9.49 -52.49
C LEU A 388 -31.18 -8.72 -51.30
N ARG A 389 -29.86 -8.87 -51.07
CA ARG A 389 -29.10 -7.93 -50.23
C ARG A 389 -28.94 -6.63 -51.02
N LEU A 390 -29.75 -5.63 -50.71
CA LEU A 390 -29.51 -4.28 -51.21
C LEU A 390 -28.48 -3.62 -50.31
N GLY A 391 -27.22 -3.71 -50.73
CA GLY A 391 -26.19 -2.78 -50.31
C GLY A 391 -26.42 -1.47 -51.05
N SER A 392 -27.05 -0.50 -50.39
CA SER A 392 -26.70 0.89 -50.56
C SER A 392 -27.16 1.62 -49.30
N ASP A 393 -26.24 2.33 -48.65
CA ASP A 393 -26.61 3.49 -47.85
C ASP A 393 -27.34 4.48 -48.78
N ALA A 394 -28.63 4.21 -49.01
CA ALA A 394 -29.53 4.99 -49.84
C ALA A 394 -29.51 6.44 -49.33
N PRO A 395 -29.79 7.44 -50.18
CA PRO A 395 -29.61 8.86 -49.82
C PRO A 395 -30.26 9.14 -48.48
N VAL A 396 -29.47 9.67 -47.53
CA VAL A 396 -29.87 9.95 -46.16
C VAL A 396 -31.25 10.61 -46.14
N GLN A 397 -32.23 9.86 -45.65
CA GLN A 397 -33.61 10.31 -45.56
C GLN A 397 -33.81 11.06 -44.24
N GLN A 398 -34.91 11.81 -44.11
CA GLN A 398 -35.19 12.55 -42.89
C GLN A 398 -36.46 12.06 -42.21
N ILE A 399 -36.40 11.96 -40.88
CA ILE A 399 -37.53 11.72 -40.00
C ILE A 399 -37.56 12.80 -38.92
N THR A 400 -38.72 13.44 -38.75
CA THR A 400 -38.93 14.51 -37.76
C THR A 400 -39.99 14.09 -36.75
N PHE A 401 -39.60 13.99 -35.49
CA PHE A 401 -40.50 13.71 -34.38
C PHE A 401 -41.22 14.98 -33.90
N ALA A 402 -42.52 14.86 -33.63
CA ALA A 402 -43.36 15.93 -33.11
C ALA A 402 -44.13 15.45 -31.87
N ASN A 403 -44.90 16.35 -31.26
CA ASN A 403 -45.79 16.05 -30.13
C ASN A 403 -45.09 15.24 -29.01
N ARG A 404 -43.91 15.68 -28.58
CA ARG A 404 -43.12 15.02 -27.52
C ARG A 404 -42.68 13.58 -27.86
N GLY A 405 -42.45 13.30 -29.14
CA GLY A 405 -42.03 11.98 -29.61
C GLY A 405 -43.18 10.97 -29.73
N THR A 406 -44.43 11.44 -29.83
CA THR A 406 -45.61 10.59 -30.05
C THR A 406 -46.07 10.54 -31.50
N THR A 407 -45.62 11.47 -32.33
CA THR A 407 -45.87 11.48 -33.78
C THR A 407 -44.57 11.71 -34.53
N PHE A 408 -44.47 11.26 -35.78
CA PHE A 408 -43.40 11.67 -36.68
C PHE A 408 -43.89 11.84 -38.11
N LYS A 409 -43.11 12.60 -38.88
CA LYS A 409 -43.22 12.69 -40.34
C LYS A 409 -41.85 12.43 -40.94
N GLY A 410 -41.78 11.56 -41.94
CA GLY A 410 -40.54 11.25 -42.63
C GLY A 410 -40.75 11.03 -44.12
N THR A 411 -39.64 10.85 -44.82
CA THR A 411 -39.67 10.44 -46.23
C THR A 411 -39.08 9.05 -46.37
N PHE A 412 -39.70 8.20 -47.19
CA PHE A 412 -39.23 6.84 -47.48
C PHE A 412 -39.02 6.67 -48.99
N ASP A 413 -37.77 6.46 -49.40
CA ASP A 413 -37.42 6.07 -50.78
C ASP A 413 -36.95 4.62 -50.79
N CYS A 414 -37.60 3.81 -51.63
CA CYS A 414 -37.22 2.43 -51.89
C CYS A 414 -37.32 2.13 -53.38
N GLN A 415 -36.55 1.16 -53.85
CA GLN A 415 -36.55 0.80 -55.28
C GLN A 415 -37.83 0.09 -55.73
N PHE A 416 -38.56 -0.53 -54.79
CA PHE A 416 -39.76 -1.32 -55.07
C PHE A 416 -41.01 -0.46 -55.27
N VAL A 417 -41.02 0.75 -54.68
CA VAL A 417 -42.16 1.67 -54.75
C VAL A 417 -41.63 3.05 -55.13
N LYS A 418 -41.96 3.50 -56.35
CA LYS A 418 -41.66 4.83 -56.88
C LYS A 418 -42.95 5.63 -57.04
N PRO A 419 -42.96 6.96 -56.80
CA PRO A 419 -41.84 7.82 -56.40
C PRO A 419 -41.52 7.75 -54.89
N LYS A 420 -40.60 8.59 -54.42
CA LYS A 420 -40.31 8.80 -52.98
C LYS A 420 -41.58 9.15 -52.22
N LEU A 421 -41.84 8.43 -51.12
CA LEU A 421 -43.08 8.50 -50.36
C LEU A 421 -42.93 9.36 -49.09
N VAL A 422 -44.04 9.91 -48.63
CA VAL A 422 -44.12 10.59 -47.33
C VAL A 422 -44.82 9.66 -46.35
N ILE A 423 -44.12 9.31 -45.28
CA ILE A 423 -44.66 8.45 -44.21
C ILE A 423 -44.98 9.30 -42.98
N LYS A 424 -46.10 8.99 -42.32
CA LYS A 424 -46.44 9.53 -41.00
C LYS A 424 -46.51 8.39 -40.01
N GLY A 425 -46.08 8.62 -38.77
CA GLY A 425 -46.18 7.63 -37.71
C GLY A 425 -46.87 8.17 -36.48
N ALA A 426 -47.69 7.33 -35.85
CA ALA A 426 -48.30 7.58 -34.55
C ALA A 426 -47.87 6.49 -33.56
N LYS A 427 -47.42 6.89 -32.38
CA LYS A 427 -46.96 5.98 -31.33
C LYS A 427 -48.16 5.28 -30.68
N VAL A 428 -48.11 3.96 -30.64
CA VAL A 428 -49.13 3.09 -30.04
C VAL A 428 -48.74 2.74 -28.60
N GLU A 429 -47.47 2.36 -28.38
CA GLU A 429 -46.97 1.99 -27.05
C GLU A 429 -45.62 2.66 -26.76
N PRO A 430 -45.41 3.22 -25.55
CA PRO A 430 -44.11 3.79 -25.16
C PRO A 430 -43.06 2.70 -24.91
N GLY A 431 -41.85 2.90 -25.43
CA GLY A 431 -40.71 1.98 -25.23
C GLY A 431 -39.95 2.21 -23.92
N TYR A 432 -40.11 3.35 -23.27
CA TYR A 432 -39.40 3.70 -22.01
C TYR A 432 -37.88 3.57 -22.10
N GLY A 433 -37.31 3.92 -23.25
CA GLY A 433 -35.88 3.80 -23.53
C GLY A 433 -35.41 2.35 -23.66
N THR A 434 -36.28 1.43 -24.13
CA THR A 434 -35.88 0.08 -24.50
C THR A 434 -34.62 0.11 -25.35
N THR A 435 -33.63 -0.67 -24.95
CA THR A 435 -32.36 -0.86 -25.66
C THR A 435 -32.42 -2.14 -26.47
N GLY A 436 -31.75 -2.16 -27.61
CA GLY A 436 -31.65 -3.34 -28.46
C GLY A 436 -30.54 -3.16 -29.47
N SER A 437 -30.05 -4.27 -30.01
CA SER A 437 -29.01 -4.23 -31.03
C SER A 437 -29.62 -4.33 -32.42
N THR A 438 -29.36 -3.35 -33.28
CA THR A 438 -29.73 -3.41 -34.71
C THR A 438 -29.19 -4.69 -35.37
N ALA A 439 -27.98 -5.14 -35.00
CA ALA A 439 -27.38 -6.35 -35.54
C ALA A 439 -28.15 -7.62 -35.14
N GLN A 440 -28.52 -7.73 -33.87
CA GLN A 440 -29.32 -8.86 -33.37
C GLN A 440 -30.71 -8.87 -34.01
N LYS A 441 -31.39 -7.71 -34.04
CA LYS A 441 -32.70 -7.57 -34.68
C LYS A 441 -32.65 -7.91 -36.17
N TRP A 442 -31.52 -7.62 -36.85
CA TRP A 442 -31.36 -7.97 -38.26
C TRP A 442 -31.25 -9.47 -38.43
N ALA A 443 -30.48 -10.15 -37.58
CA ALA A 443 -30.35 -11.59 -37.58
C ALA A 443 -31.70 -12.30 -37.30
N GLU A 444 -32.55 -11.73 -36.45
CA GLU A 444 -33.92 -12.23 -36.21
C GLU A 444 -34.82 -12.05 -37.44
N LEU A 445 -34.58 -11.01 -38.25
CA LEU A 445 -35.34 -10.71 -39.45
C LEU A 445 -34.84 -11.43 -40.69
N SER A 446 -33.60 -11.91 -40.74
CA SER A 446 -33.01 -12.61 -41.90
C SER A 446 -33.46 -14.06 -41.94
#